data_AF-A0A0N0MWC7-F1
#
_entry.id   AF-A0A0N0MWC7-F1
#
_cell.length_a   1.000
_cell.length_b   1.000
_cell.length_c   1.000
_cell.angle_alpha   90.00
_cell.angle_beta   90.00
_cell.angle_gamma   90.00
#
_symmetry.space_group_name_H-M   'P 1'
#
loop_
_entity.id
_entity.type
_entity.pdbx_description
1 polymer ?
#
loop_
_entity_poly.entity_id
_entity_poly.type
_entity_poly.pdbx_seq_one_letter_code
_entity_poly.pdbx_strand_id
1 'polypeptide(L)' 'MTGRTTAAPALPVFGCLSPRQQMAMDCALCGARLGCSGRVLGDVRFRGFVFRLWACAPACAPYARGQQ' A
#
# COMPACT_ATOMS: atom_id res chain seq x y z
N MET A 1 20.02 9.56 -22.06
CA MET A 1 18.61 9.21 -21.80
C MET A 1 18.59 7.93 -20.97
N THR A 2 18.66 8.03 -19.64
CA THR A 2 18.57 6.86 -18.76
C THR A 2 17.11 6.64 -18.37
N GLY A 3 16.50 5.62 -18.97
CA GLY A 3 15.17 5.17 -18.59
C GLY A 3 15.21 4.63 -17.16
N ARG A 4 14.43 5.24 -16.26
CA ARG A 4 14.09 4.64 -14.98
C ARG A 4 13.20 3.43 -15.29
N THR A 5 13.77 2.24 -15.24
CA THR A 5 12.99 1.02 -15.08
C THR A 5 12.33 1.11 -13.71
N THR A 6 11.12 1.65 -13.65
CA THR A 6 10.28 1.53 -12.47
C THR A 6 9.94 0.06 -12.37
N ALA A 7 10.78 -0.71 -11.67
CA ALA A 7 10.40 -2.01 -11.17
C ALA A 7 9.05 -1.81 -10.48
N ALA A 8 8.02 -2.52 -10.95
CA ALA A 8 6.70 -2.42 -10.34
C ALA A 8 6.89 -2.61 -8.83
N PRO A 9 6.46 -1.64 -7.99
CA PRO A 9 6.72 -1.72 -6.56
C PRO A 9 6.13 -3.03 -6.06
N ALA A 10 6.97 -3.86 -5.44
CA ALA A 10 6.51 -5.10 -4.83
C ALA A 10 5.37 -4.78 -3.87
N LEU A 11 4.26 -5.52 -3.99
CA LEU A 11 3.11 -5.34 -3.10
C LEU A 11 3.56 -5.54 -1.65
N PRO A 12 3.09 -4.72 -0.70
CA PRO A 12 3.47 -4.88 0.70
C PRO A 12 2.98 -6.22 1.24
N VAL A 13 3.79 -6.82 2.11
CA VAL A 13 3.48 -8.10 2.75
C VAL A 13 2.30 -7.93 3.70
N PHE A 14 1.18 -8.59 3.41
CA PHE A 14 -0.09 -8.43 4.15
C PHE A 14 0.06 -8.59 5.67
N GLY A 15 0.85 -9.57 6.13
CA GLY A 15 1.07 -9.83 7.55
C GLY A 15 1.84 -8.74 8.30
N CYS A 16 2.50 -7.82 7.59
CA CYS A 16 3.20 -6.67 8.17
C CYS A 16 2.32 -5.42 8.22
N LEU A 17 1.12 -5.46 7.63
CA LEU A 17 0.18 -4.34 7.65
C LEU A 17 -0.54 -4.27 8.99
N SER A 18 -0.82 -3.05 9.45
CA SER A 18 -1.72 -2.85 10.59
C SER A 18 -3.14 -3.34 10.27
N PRO A 19 -3.96 -3.67 11.28
CA PRO A 19 -5.34 -4.12 11.06
C PRO A 19 -6.15 -3.16 10.19
N ARG A 20 -5.96 -1.84 10.35
CA ARG A 20 -6.67 -0.83 9.53
C ARG A 20 -6.25 -0.84 8.07
N GLN A 21 -4.99 -1.12 7.79
CA GLN A 21 -4.49 -1.26 6.42
C GLN A 21 -4.99 -2.56 5.78
N GLN A 22 -5.04 -3.65 6.53
CA GLN A 22 -5.61 -4.92 6.08
C GLN A 22 -7.10 -4.79 5.73
N MET A 23 -7.84 -3.95 6.46
CA MET A 23 -9.26 -3.66 6.24
C MET A 23 -9.53 -2.56 5.20
N ALA A 24 -8.52 -2.11 4.44
CA ALA A 24 -8.67 -1.03 3.45
C ALA A 24 -9.24 0.29 4.01
N MET A 25 -9.04 0.56 5.31
CA MET A 25 -9.35 1.87 5.90
C MET A 25 -8.17 2.84 5.72
N ASP A 26 -6.96 2.31 5.90
CA ASP A 26 -5.70 3.03 5.76
C ASP A 26 -4.91 2.51 4.57
N CYS A 27 -4.10 3.37 3.96
CA CYS A 27 -3.30 3.06 2.80
C CYS A 27 -2.25 1.99 3.13
N ALA A 28 -2.19 0.93 2.32
CA ALA A 28 -1.23 -0.15 2.51
C ALA A 28 0.25 0.28 2.36
N LEU A 29 0.51 1.46 1.77
CA LEU A 29 1.87 1.99 1.56
C LEU A 29 2.30 2.99 2.64
N CYS A 30 1.41 3.91 3.03
CA CYS A 30 1.76 5.01 3.94
C CYS A 30 0.97 5.01 5.26
N GLY A 31 -0.10 4.22 5.38
CA GLY A 31 -0.94 4.22 6.58
C GLY A 31 -1.85 5.45 6.73
N ALA A 32 -1.84 6.38 5.78
CA ALA A 32 -2.81 7.48 5.74
C ALA A 32 -4.21 6.97 5.41
N ARG A 33 -5.24 7.60 5.98
CA ARG A 33 -6.65 7.23 5.75
C ARG A 33 -7.00 7.36 4.26
N LEU A 34 -7.55 6.30 3.67
CA LEU A 34 -7.79 6.24 2.21
C LEU A 34 -8.93 7.17 1.76
N GLY A 35 -9.97 7.31 2.57
CA GLY A 35 -11.21 7.99 2.18
C GLY A 35 -11.87 7.31 0.96
N CYS A 36 -12.65 8.07 0.18
CA CYS A 36 -13.35 7.55 -1.00
C CYS A 36 -12.48 7.46 -2.27
N SER A 37 -11.24 7.98 -2.22
CA SER A 37 -10.36 8.12 -3.40
C SER A 37 -9.22 7.10 -3.43
N GLY A 38 -9.37 5.99 -2.70
CA GLY A 38 -8.41 4.89 -2.71
C GLY A 38 -8.35 4.21 -4.08
N ARG A 39 -7.14 3.85 -4.53
CA ARG A 39 -6.93 3.00 -5.71
C ARG A 39 -6.53 1.59 -5.30
N VAL A 40 -6.92 0.61 -6.10
CA VAL A 40 -6.46 -0.77 -5.93
C VAL A 40 -4.97 -0.84 -6.28
N LEU A 41 -4.17 -1.40 -5.38
CA LEU A 41 -2.75 -1.66 -5.62
C LEU A 41 -2.54 -3.06 -6.20
N GLY A 42 -3.32 -4.05 -5.74
CA GLY A 42 -3.27 -5.42 -6.21
C GLY A 42 -3.85 -6.40 -5.20
N ASP A 43 -3.91 -7.68 -5.58
CA ASP A 43 -4.38 -8.76 -4.73
C ASP A 43 -3.18 -9.55 -4.18
N VAL A 44 -3.24 -9.94 -2.90
CA VAL A 44 -2.20 -10.73 -2.21
C VAL A 44 -2.81 -11.96 -1.54
N ARG A 45 -2.05 -13.05 -1.46
CA ARG A 45 -2.46 -14.26 -0.74
C ARG A 45 -1.84 -14.27 0.66
N PHE A 46 -2.67 -14.44 1.69
CA PHE A 46 -2.22 -14.58 3.07
C PHE A 46 -3.00 -15.70 3.76
N ARG A 47 -2.28 -16.70 4.28
CA ARG A 47 -2.85 -17.88 4.96
C ARG A 47 -3.97 -18.57 4.15
N GLY A 48 -3.81 -18.64 2.82
CA GLY A 48 -4.78 -19.28 1.92
C GLY A 48 -5.94 -18.38 1.45
N PHE A 49 -6.07 -17.17 1.99
CA PHE A 49 -7.10 -16.21 1.58
C PHE A 49 -6.53 -15.12 0.67
N VAL A 50 -7.36 -14.59 -0.22
CA VAL A 50 -7.00 -13.48 -1.10
C VAL A 50 -7.49 -12.18 -0.48
N PHE A 51 -6.59 -11.20 -0.36
CA PHE A 51 -6.88 -9.88 0.15
C PHE A 51 -6.52 -8.83 -0.89
N ARG A 52 -7.36 -7.80 -1.01
CA ARG A 52 -7.13 -6.67 -1.91
C ARG A 52 -6.47 -5.52 -1.16
N LEU A 53 -5.34 -5.06 -1.68
CA LEU A 53 -4.61 -3.93 -1.14
C LEU A 53 -5.03 -2.62 -1.82
N TRP A 54 -5.13 -1.58 -1.00
CA TRP A 54 -5.56 -0.25 -1.43
C TRP A 54 -4.49 0.79 -1.07
N ALA A 55 -4.32 1.79 -1.94
CA ALA A 55 -3.37 2.87 -1.78
C ALA A 55 -4.01 4.24 -2.06
N CYS A 56 -3.46 5.29 -1.45
CA CYS A 56 -3.87 6.66 -1.69
C CYS A 56 -3.48 7.14 -3.09
N ALA A 57 -4.30 7.98 -3.73
CA ALA A 57 -3.99 8.64 -5.00
C ALA A 57 -3.48 10.09 -4.77
N PRO A 58 -2.56 10.64 -5.60
CA PRO A 58 -1.88 10.02 -6.74
C PRO A 58 -0.45 9.48 -6.43
N ALA A 59 0.15 9.85 -5.30
CA ALA A 59 1.44 9.32 -4.87
C ALA A 59 1.52 9.35 -3.35
N CYS A 60 1.41 8.18 -2.73
CA CYS A 60 1.83 8.05 -1.35
C CYS A 60 3.34 8.26 -1.35
N ALA A 61 3.81 9.41 -0.84
CA ALA A 61 5.22 9.55 -0.55
C ALA A 61 5.58 8.39 0.39
N PRO A 62 6.62 7.57 0.08
CA PRO A 62 7.12 6.63 1.07
C PRO A 62 7.39 7.45 2.32
N TYR A 63 6.80 7.06 3.45
CA TYR A 63 6.94 7.80 4.70
C TYR A 63 8.44 8.04 4.93
N ALA A 64 8.89 9.29 4.74
CA ALA A 64 10.15 9.73 5.30
C ALA A 64 9.89 9.68 6.80
N ARG A 65 10.43 8.64 7.44
CA ARG A 65 10.36 8.38 8.86
C ARG A 65 10.66 9.66 9.63
N GLY A 66 9.61 10.37 10.07
CA GLY A 66 9.70 11.39 11.10
C GLY A 66 10.02 10.66 12.40
N GLN A 67 11.27 10.72 12.82
CA GLN A 67 11.64 10.45 14.20
C GLN A 67 10.99 11.53 15.06
N GLN A 68 10.17 11.13 16.04
CA GLN A 68 10.03 11.80 17.33
C GLN A 68 9.35 10.82 18.29
#